data_AF-A0A954QPB5-F1
#
_entry.id   AF-A0A954QPB5-F1
#
_cell.length_a   1.000
_cell.length_b   1.000
_cell.length_c   1.000
_cell.angle_alpha   90.00
_cell.angle_beta   90.00
_cell.angle_gamma   90.00
#
_symmetry.space_group_name_H-M   'P 1'
#
loop_
_entity.id
_entity.type
_entity.pdbx_description
1 polymer ?
#
loop_
_entity_poly.entity_id
_entity_poly.type
_entity_poly.pdbx_seq_one_letter_code
_entity_poly.pdbx_strand_id
1 'polypeptide(L)' 'AETTALGAAYLAGLEVGYWQNLDDLRRNWQRSAEFQPQWDAAQRDARYARWQRAVGRATDWVEH' A
#
# COMPACT_ATOMS: atom_id res chain seq x y z
N ALA A 1 2.57 9.32 -6.98
CA ALA A 1 3.65 9.60 -6.02
C ALA A 1 4.62 8.43 -6.04
N GLU A 2 5.93 8.68 -6.08
CA GLU A 2 6.96 7.63 -6.04
C GLU A 2 7.54 7.53 -4.63
N THR A 3 6.88 6.75 -3.77
CA THR A 3 7.29 6.60 -2.36
C THR A 3 8.61 5.86 -2.20
N THR A 4 8.99 5.01 -3.16
CA THR A 4 10.26 4.28 -3.14
C THR A 4 11.47 5.22 -3.27
N ALA A 5 11.48 6.07 -4.30
CA ALA A 5 12.55 7.05 -4.50
C ALA A 5 12.60 8.07 -3.35
N LEU A 6 11.43 8.50 -2.87
CA LEU A 6 11.32 9.37 -1.70
C LEU A 6 11.93 8.73 -0.44
N GLY A 7 11.70 7.44 -0.22
CA GLY A 7 12.29 6.69 0.89
C GLY A 7 13.81 6.67 0.83
N ALA A 8 14.39 6.41 -0.34
CA ALA A 8 15.85 6.47 -0.54
C ALA A 8 16.40 7.88 -0.28
N ALA A 9 15.72 8.92 -0.76
CA ALA A 9 16.11 10.31 -0.55
C ALA A 9 16.06 10.71 0.94
N TYR A 10 15.05 10.27 1.69
CA TYR A 10 14.96 10.52 3.13
C TYR A 10 16.08 9.85 3.92
N LEU A 11 16.42 8.59 3.59
CA LEU A 11 17.53 7.89 4.24
C LEU A 11 18.86 8.63 4.02
N ALA A 12 19.17 8.96 2.76
CA ALA A 12 20.39 9.70 2.43
C ALA A 12 20.41 11.10 3.07
N GLY A 13 19.28 11.80 3.08
CA GLY A 13 19.16 13.14 3.63
C GLY A 13 19.27 13.22 5.15
N LEU A 14 18.87 12.18 5.88
CA LEU A 14 19.10 12.09 7.33
C LEU A 14 20.59 11.88 7.65
N GLU A 15 21.26 10.98 6.92
CA GLU A 15 22.68 10.67 7.14
C GLU A 15 23.58 11.91 6.96
N VAL A 16 23.28 12.74 5.95
CA VAL A 16 24.04 13.96 5.66
C VAL A 16 23.53 15.19 6.42
N GLY A 17 22.53 15.05 7.30
CA GLY A 17 21.97 16.13 8.11
C GLY A 17 21.13 17.15 7.34
N TYR A 18 20.68 16.83 6.12
CA TYR A 18 19.74 17.65 5.36
C TYR A 18 18.38 17.76 6.09
N TRP A 19 17.92 16.65 6.68
CA TRP A 19 16.85 16.65 7.68
C TRP A 19 17.43 16.27 9.05
N GLN A 20 16.91 16.87 10.12
CA GLN A 20 17.48 16.69 11.46
C GLN A 20 16.93 15.46 12.18
N ASN A 21 15.70 15.06 11.85
CA ASN A 21 15.01 13.95 12.49
C ASN A 21 13.80 13.48 11.67
N LEU A 22 13.15 12.43 12.16
CA LEU A 22 11.94 11.87 11.55
C LEU A 22 10.73 12.82 11.61
N ASP A 23 10.67 13.76 12.55
CA ASP A 23 9.57 14.74 12.63
C ASP A 23 9.59 15.73 11.47
N ASP A 24 10.78 16.08 10.97
CA ASP A 24 10.90 16.89 9.74
C ASP A 24 10.33 16.16 8.53
N LEU A 25 10.54 14.85 8.44
CA LEU A 25 10.00 14.03 7.35
C LEU A 25 8.48 13.88 7.44
N ARG A 26 7.92 13.76 8.64
CA ARG A 26 6.46 13.66 8.85
C ARG A 26 5.70 14.85 8.26
N ARG A 27 6.31 16.04 8.29
CA ARG A 27 5.72 17.27 7.72
C ARG A 27 5.62 17.24 6.19
N ASN A 28 6.42 16.42 5.53
CA ASN A 28 6.39 16.28 4.07
C ASN A 28 5.23 15.39 3.59
N TRP A 29 4.64 14.58 4.48
CA TRP A 29 3.53 13.72 4.12
C TRP A 29 2.27 14.56 3.89
N GLN A 30 1.62 14.34 2.75
CA GLN A 30 0.35 14.97 2.42
C GLN A 30 -0.60 13.92 1.85
N ARG A 31 -1.86 13.95 2.32
CA ARG A 31 -2.92 13.08 1.82
C ARG A 31 -3.31 13.54 0.42
N SER A 32 -3.10 12.67 -0.58
CA SER A 32 -3.53 12.94 -1.96
C SER A 32 -5.02 12.74 -2.16
N ALA A 33 -5.57 11.65 -1.62
CA ALA A 33 -6.98 11.32 -1.69
C ALA A 33 -7.41 10.47 -0.50
N GLU A 34 -8.70 10.49 -0.21
CA GLU A 34 -9.35 9.62 0.75
C GLU A 34 -10.55 8.95 0.08
N PHE A 35 -10.64 7.63 0.20
CA PHE A 35 -11.73 6.86 -0.38
C PHE A 35 -12.52 6.19 0.74
N GLN A 36 -13.83 6.36 0.69
CA GLN A 36 -14.75 5.76 1.66
C GLN A 36 -15.43 4.52 1.06
N PRO A 37 -15.72 3.49 1.86
CA PRO A 37 -16.38 2.28 1.39
C PRO A 37 -17.78 2.61 0.86
N GLN A 38 -18.03 2.30 -0.40
CA GLN A 38 -19.34 2.56 -1.04
C GLN A 38 -20.25 1.34 -1.07
N TRP A 39 -19.71 0.14 -0.83
CA TRP A 39 -20.47 -1.11 -0.82
C TRP A 39 -20.80 -1.52 0.59
N ASP A 40 -22.00 -2.06 0.79
CA ASP A 40 -22.38 -2.73 2.02
C ASP A 40 -21.55 -4.01 2.27
N ALA A 41 -21.68 -4.58 3.47
CA ALA A 41 -20.91 -5.75 3.86
C ALA A 41 -21.24 -6.98 3.01
N ALA A 42 -22.52 -7.27 2.80
CA ALA A 42 -22.96 -8.43 2.03
C ALA A 42 -22.43 -8.40 0.59
N GLN A 43 -22.43 -7.21 -0.02
CA GLN A 43 -21.93 -6.96 -1.35
C GLN A 43 -20.42 -7.21 -1.47
N ARG A 44 -19.63 -6.81 -0.47
CA ARG A 44 -18.18 -7.06 -0.41
C ARG A 44 -17.89 -8.55 -0.21
N ASP A 45 -18.60 -9.18 0.72
CA ASP A 45 -18.38 -10.58 1.09
C ASP A 45 -18.69 -11.51 -0.09
N ALA A 46 -19.80 -11.28 -0.79
CA ALA A 46 -20.16 -12.06 -1.98
C ALA A 46 -19.10 -11.98 -3.10
N ARG A 47 -18.52 -10.78 -3.32
CA ARG A 47 -17.45 -10.59 -4.31
C ARG A 47 -16.14 -11.21 -3.87
N TYR A 48 -15.79 -11.08 -2.60
CA TYR A 48 -14.58 -11.67 -2.04
C TYR A 48 -14.64 -13.20 -2.11
N ALA A 49 -15.77 -13.82 -1.75
CA ALA A 49 -15.98 -15.26 -1.88
C ALA A 49 -15.87 -15.74 -3.34
N ARG A 50 -16.32 -14.94 -4.31
CA ARG A 50 -16.13 -15.24 -5.74
C ARG A 50 -14.66 -15.16 -6.15
N TRP A 51 -13.92 -14.16 -5.68
CA TRP A 51 -12.48 -14.04 -5.93
C TRP A 51 -11.71 -15.23 -5.33
N GLN A 52 -11.99 -15.62 -4.08
CA GLN A 52 -11.36 -16.78 -3.45
C GLN A 52 -11.58 -18.07 -4.25
N ARG A 53 -12.81 -18.30 -4.74
CA ARG A 53 -13.11 -19.44 -5.64
C ARG A 53 -12.30 -19.40 -6.94
N ALA A 54 -12.00 -18.22 -7.47
CA ALA A 54 -11.17 -18.09 -8.67
C ALA A 54 -9.70 -18.37 -8.37
N VAL A 55 -9.17 -17.85 -7.26
CA VAL A 55 -7.80 -18.12 -6.81
C VAL A 55 -7.59 -19.62 -6.60
N GLY A 56 -8.51 -20.30 -5.90
CA GLY A 56 -8.41 -21.74 -5.67
C GLY A 56 -8.48 -22.61 -6.94
N ARG A 57 -8.92 -22.06 -8.09
CA ARG A 57 -8.87 -22.75 -9.39
C ARG A 57 -7.56 -22.51 -10.13
N ALA A 58 -6.78 -21.52 -9.70
CA ALA A 58 -5.49 -21.17 -10.28
C ALA A 58 -4.31 -21.75 -9.48
N THR A 59 -4.57 -22.32 -8.31
CA THR A 59 -3.58 -23.05 -7.50
C THR A 59 -3.35 -24.46 -8.05
N ASP A 60 -2.19 -25.06 -7.73
CA ASP A 60 -1.79 -26.43 -8.12
C ASP A 60 -1.77 -26.67 -9.64
N TRP A 61 -1.40 -25.65 -10.41
CA TRP A 61 -1.33 -25.72 -11.86
C TRP A 61 -0.15 -26.56 -12.39
N VAL A 62 0.95 -26.64 -11.63
CA VAL A 62 2.14 -27.41 -11.99
C VAL A 62 2.25 -28.59 -11.02
N GLU A 63 2.35 -29.80 -11.56
CA GLU A 63 2.54 -31.02 -10.78
C GLU A 63 3.92 -31.02 -10.09
N HIS A 64 3.97 -31.58 -8.88
CA HIS A 64 5.18 -31.71 -8.05
C HIS A 64 5.99 -32.96 -8.39
#